data_AF-A0AA42Z9F5-F1
#
_entry.id   AF-A0AA42Z9F5-F1
#
_cell.length_a   1.000
_cell.length_b   1.000
_cell.length_c   1.000
_cell.angle_alpha   90.00
_cell.angle_beta   90.00
_cell.angle_gamma   90.00
#
_symmetry.space_group_name_H-M   'P 1'
#
loop_
_entity.id
_entity.type
_entity.pdbx_description
1 polymer ?
#
loop_
_entity_poly.entity_id
_entity_poly.type
_entity_poly.pdbx_seq_one_letter_code
_entity_poly.pdbx_strand_id
1 'polypeptide(L)' 'MSVIYVLLVISLTVAIGFFIAFIVSVRTGQYDDSYTPSVRMLFEDEIVKEPAASESKEKSNNPSNKN' A
#
# COMPACT_ATOMS: atom_id res chain seq x y z
N MET A 1 12.48 -1.80 -50.81
CA MET A 1 12.24 -0.57 -50.04
C MET A 1 10.88 -0.50 -49.35
N SER A 2 10.14 -1.62 -49.21
CA SER A 2 8.84 -1.64 -48.49
C SER A 2 8.95 -2.17 -47.04
N VAL A 3 9.94 -3.05 -46.79
CA VAL A 3 10.18 -3.68 -45.48
C VAL A 3 10.36 -2.67 -44.36
N ILE A 4 10.95 -1.50 -44.65
CA ILE A 4 11.16 -0.45 -43.66
C ILE A 4 9.84 0.08 -43.07
N TYR A 5 8.78 0.18 -43.87
CA TYR A 5 7.48 0.65 -43.39
C TYR A 5 6.82 -0.37 -42.45
N VAL A 6 6.95 -1.66 -42.75
CA VAL A 6 6.44 -2.74 -41.90
C VAL A 6 7.17 -2.75 -40.55
N LEU A 7 8.49 -2.63 -40.57
CA LEU A 7 9.30 -2.57 -39.35
C LEU A 7 9.00 -1.32 -38.51
N LEU A 8 8.74 -0.18 -39.15
CA LEU A 8 8.38 1.06 -38.46
C LEU A 8 7.05 0.89 -37.72
N VAL A 9 6.02 0.36 -38.39
CA VAL A 9 4.71 0.16 -37.76
C VAL A 9 4.80 -0.82 -36.59
N ILE A 10 5.46 -1.97 -36.77
CA ILE A 10 5.60 -2.98 -35.72
C ILE A 10 6.35 -2.41 -34.51
N SER A 11 7.48 -1.73 -34.74
CA SER A 11 8.28 -1.17 -33.65
C SER A 11 7.52 -0.09 -32.87
N LEU A 12 6.74 0.76 -33.57
CA LEU A 12 5.92 1.78 -32.94
C LEU A 12 4.77 1.17 -32.13
N THR A 13 4.09 0.15 -32.65
CA THR A 13 3.02 -0.55 -31.92
C THR A 13 3.55 -1.19 -30.63
N VAL A 14 4.70 -1.86 -30.69
CA VAL A 14 5.34 -2.46 -29.51
C VAL A 14 5.72 -1.39 -28.50
N ALA A 15 6.34 -0.29 -28.94
CA ALA A 15 6.73 0.82 -28.07
C ALA A 15 5.54 1.45 -27.34
N ILE A 16 4.43 1.72 -28.05
CA ILE A 16 3.21 2.27 -27.45
C ILE A 16 2.59 1.27 -26.48
N GLY A 17 2.55 -0.02 -26.82
CA GLY A 17 2.03 -1.07 -25.94
C GLY A 17 2.79 -1.15 -24.62
N PHE A 18 4.12 -1.17 -24.67
CA PHE A 18 4.97 -1.16 -23.47
C PHE A 18 4.81 0.13 -22.67
N PHE A 19 4.67 1.28 -23.35
CA PHE A 19 4.48 2.56 -22.68
C PHE A 19 3.16 2.62 -21.90
N ILE A 20 2.05 2.16 -22.49
CA ILE A 20 0.76 2.10 -21.80
C ILE A 20 0.84 1.16 -20.59
N ALA A 21 1.42 -0.03 -20.76
CA ALA A 21 1.62 -0.98 -19.67
C ALA A 21 2.47 -0.40 -18.53
N PHE A 22 3.54 0.35 -18.88
CA PHE A 22 4.37 1.07 -17.91
C PHE A 22 3.56 2.09 -17.10
N ILE A 23 2.76 2.92 -17.77
CA ILE A 23 1.92 3.91 -17.08
C ILE A 23 0.89 3.24 -16.17
N VAL A 24 0.25 2.15 -16.62
CA VAL A 24 -0.70 1.39 -15.78
C VAL A 24 -0.01 0.80 -14.56
N SER A 25 1.19 0.24 -14.72
CA SER A 25 1.99 -0.31 -13.62
C SER A 25 2.34 0.74 -12.57
N VAL A 26 2.81 1.92 -13.01
CA VAL A 26 3.14 3.05 -12.12
C VAL A 26 1.89 3.59 -11.39
N ARG A 27 0.74 3.64 -12.08
CA ARG A 27 -0.52 4.13 -11.50
C ARG A 27 -1.24 3.12 -10.60
N THR A 28 -1.00 1.83 -10.78
CA THR A 28 -1.61 0.72 -10.01
C THR A 28 -1.14 0.66 -8.55
N GLY A 29 -0.36 1.64 -8.09
CA GLY A 29 -0.24 1.87 -6.66
C GLY A 29 0.68 0.89 -5.95
N GLN A 30 1.75 0.42 -6.61
CA GLN A 30 2.88 -0.22 -5.90
C GLN A 30 3.55 0.71 -4.85
N TYR A 31 3.09 1.96 -4.72
CA TYR A 31 3.51 2.93 -3.71
C TYR A 31 2.57 3.02 -2.51
N ASP A 32 1.52 2.20 -2.43
CA ASP A 32 0.54 2.24 -1.33
C ASP A 32 1.13 1.73 0.00
N ASP A 33 2.26 1.03 -0.04
CA ASP A 33 3.03 0.63 1.14
C ASP A 33 4.00 1.75 1.61
N SER A 34 3.50 2.99 1.65
CA SER A 34 4.26 4.17 2.10
C SER A 34 4.38 4.25 3.64
N TYR A 35 3.73 3.34 4.38
CA TYR A 35 3.82 3.20 5.83
C TYR A 35 4.44 1.86 6.19
N THR A 36 5.77 1.82 6.19
CA THR A 36 6.53 0.60 6.43
C THR A 36 6.38 0.15 7.89
N PRO A 37 6.18 -1.15 8.18
CA PRO A 37 6.05 -1.67 9.54
C PRO A 37 7.27 -1.34 10.43
N SER A 38 8.43 -1.08 9.85
CA SER A 38 9.63 -0.62 10.56
C SER A 38 9.49 0.77 11.18
N VAL A 39 8.74 1.69 10.57
CA VAL A 39 8.43 3.01 11.16
C VAL A 39 7.49 2.85 12.34
N ARG A 40 6.50 1.97 12.19
CA ARG A 40 5.56 1.64 13.26
C ARG A 40 6.27 1.07 14.49
N MET A 41 7.15 0.09 14.30
CA MET A 41 7.91 -0.51 15.41
C MET A 41 8.86 0.50 16.08
N LEU A 42 9.56 1.35 15.31
CA LEU A 42 10.52 2.31 15.88
C LEU A 42 9.89 3.36 16.82
N PHE A 43 8.64 3.73 16.59
CA PHE A 43 7.94 4.77 17.34
C PHE A 43 6.87 4.22 18.30
N GLU A 44 6.46 2.97 18.16
CA GLU A 44 5.59 2.27 19.13
C GLU A 44 6.38 1.70 20.32
N ASP A 45 7.69 1.44 20.17
CA ASP A 45 8.54 0.89 21.24
C ASP A 45 8.97 1.94 22.30
N GLU A 46 8.83 3.24 22.03
CA GLU A 46 9.29 4.32 22.93
C GLU A 46 8.21 4.79 23.93
N ILE A 47 6.94 4.38 23.75
CA ILE A 47 5.83 4.77 24.63
C ILE A 47 5.20 3.53 25.28
N VAL A 48 5.77 3.05 26.39
CA VAL A 48 5.12 3.01 27.73
C VAL A 48 6.14 2.52 28.77
N LYS A 49 6.28 3.33 29.82
CA LYS A 49 7.09 3.11 31.04
C LYS A 49 6.50 2.01 31.94
N GLU A 50 7.38 1.11 32.37
CA GLU A 50 7.47 0.37 33.67
C GLU A 50 6.30 -0.52 34.19
N PRO A 51 6.62 -1.51 35.07
CA PRO A 51 5.98 -2.82 35.10
C PRO A 51 4.97 -2.98 36.24
N ALA A 52 3.77 -3.50 35.96
CA ALA A 52 2.95 -4.18 36.96
C ALA A 52 1.90 -5.08 36.31
N ALA A 53 2.14 -6.38 36.44
CA ALA A 53 1.22 -7.50 36.54
C ALA A 53 -0.20 -7.43 35.91
N SER A 54 -0.46 -8.49 35.12
CA SER A 54 -1.72 -9.21 34.89
C SER A 54 -2.88 -8.51 34.16
N GLU A 55 -3.18 -9.10 33.01
CA GLU A 55 -4.52 -9.46 32.52
C GLU A 55 -5.68 -9.01 33.41
N SER A 56 -6.45 -8.03 32.95
CA SER A 56 -7.88 -7.98 33.23
C SER A 56 -8.58 -7.13 32.18
N LYS A 57 -9.64 -7.73 31.65
CA LYS A 57 -10.64 -7.08 30.83
C LYS A 57 -11.25 -5.88 31.56
N GLU A 58 -11.94 -5.05 30.76
CA GLU A 58 -13.15 -4.31 31.13
C GLU A 58 -12.99 -2.83 31.47
N LYS A 59 -13.49 -1.98 30.57
CA LYS A 59 -14.63 -1.09 30.88
C LYS A 59 -15.17 -0.39 29.62
N SER A 60 -16.35 -0.82 29.18
CA SER A 60 -17.35 0.08 28.57
C SER A 60 -18.60 -0.02 29.43
N ASN A 61 -18.85 1.00 30.24
CA ASN A 61 -19.99 1.10 31.14
C ASN A 61 -21.11 1.91 30.46
N ASN A 62 -22.31 1.29 30.32
CA ASN A 62 -23.71 1.79 30.51
C ASN A 62 -24.16 3.13 29.81
N PRO A 63 -25.44 3.36 29.36
CA PRO A 63 -26.70 2.86 29.94
C PRO A 63 -27.93 2.58 29.01
N SER A 64 -28.82 1.65 29.43
CA SER A 64 -30.28 1.68 29.19
C SER A 64 -30.96 0.60 30.02
N ASN A 65 -31.65 0.91 31.12
CA ASN A 65 -32.92 1.61 31.28
C ASN A 65 -34.17 0.77 30.95
N LYS A 66 -34.88 0.47 32.04
CA LYS A 66 -36.34 0.33 32.22
C LYS A 66 -37.06 -0.96 31.83
N ASN A 67 -37.69 -1.47 32.91
CA ASN A 67 -38.90 -2.27 33.05
C ASN A 67 -38.73 -3.78 33.01
#